data_AF-A0A182TAS1-F1
#
_entry.id   AF-A0A182TAS1-F1
#
_cell.length_a   1.000
_cell.length_b   1.000
_cell.length_c   1.000
_cell.angle_alpha   90.00
_cell.angle_beta   90.00
_cell.angle_gamma   90.00
#
_symmetry.space_group_name_H-M   'P 1'
#
loop_
_entity.id
_entity.type
_entity.pdbx_description
1 polymer ?
#
loop_
_entity_poly.entity_id
_entity_poly.type
_entity_poly.pdbx_seq_one_letter_code
_entity_poly.pdbx_strand_id
1 'polypeptide(L)'
;MIARLNCSMGHLMCAGCFTHLLADGRLRDQNATCPNCRTEISKNNSSRNLAVEKAVSELPAECQYCSKEFPNKSIDYHESTECEDRPTDCKYARIGCQWRGPIHEVTSHETNCAHPRKSGADVMVALRAHDVKAAEDKK
;
A
#
# COMPACT_ATOMS: atom_id res chain seq x y z
N MET A 1 -2.77 32.71 -11.84
CA MET A 1 -3.13 31.60 -10.93
C MET A 1 -3.10 32.11 -9.50
N ILE A 2 -4.21 32.04 -8.76
CA ILE A 2 -4.24 32.39 -7.34
C ILE A 2 -3.85 31.15 -6.55
N ALA A 3 -2.66 31.13 -5.95
CA ALA A 3 -2.26 30.05 -5.05
C ALA A 3 -3.14 30.08 -3.79
N ARG A 4 -3.89 28.99 -3.56
CA ARG A 4 -4.67 28.78 -2.33
C ARG A 4 -3.86 27.90 -1.39
N LEU A 5 -3.60 28.39 -0.19
CA LEU A 5 -2.86 27.68 0.85
C LEU A 5 -3.84 27.21 1.92
N ASN A 6 -3.53 26.09 2.57
CA ASN A 6 -4.36 25.53 3.62
C ASN A 6 -3.55 25.28 4.91
N CYS A 7 -4.21 25.30 6.07
CA CYS A 7 -3.60 24.75 7.28
C CYS A 7 -3.76 23.22 7.30
N SER A 8 -3.04 22.52 8.17
CA SER A 8 -3.14 21.04 8.28
C SER A 8 -4.56 20.52 8.54
N MET A 9 -5.42 21.33 9.14
CA MET A 9 -6.83 20.99 9.38
C MET A 9 -7.76 21.34 8.21
N GLY A 10 -7.24 21.90 7.11
CA GLY A 10 -7.96 22.14 5.87
C GLY A 10 -8.61 23.52 5.69
N HIS A 11 -8.34 24.49 6.58
CA HIS A 11 -8.85 25.86 6.40
C HIS A 11 -8.10 26.60 5.29
N LEU A 12 -8.87 27.13 4.32
CA LEU A 12 -8.34 27.79 3.14
C LEU A 12 -8.03 29.27 3.40
N MET A 13 -6.87 29.71 2.92
CA MET A 13 -6.43 31.11 2.96
C MET A 13 -5.82 31.48 1.60
N CYS A 14 -5.90 32.76 1.22
CA CYS A 14 -5.16 33.24 0.05
C CYS A 14 -3.67 33.41 0.40
N ALA A 15 -2.81 33.37 -0.63
CA ALA A 15 -1.36 33.55 -0.44
C ALA A 15 -0.98 34.85 0.30
N GLY A 16 -1.74 35.93 0.08
CA GLY A 16 -1.55 37.20 0.79
C GLY A 16 -1.81 37.07 2.29
N CYS A 17 -3.01 36.62 2.67
CA CYS A 17 -3.38 36.41 4.08
C CYS A 17 -2.43 35.43 4.77
N PHE A 18 -2.01 34.37 4.09
CA PHE A 18 -1.05 33.41 4.62
C PHE A 18 0.31 34.05 4.93
N THR A 19 0.83 34.87 4.01
CA THR A 19 2.10 35.59 4.22
C THR A 19 2.00 36.62 5.35
N HIS A 20 0.87 37.30 5.47
CA HIS A 20 0.61 38.21 6.59
C HIS A 20 0.62 37.49 7.94
N LEU A 21 -0.01 36.31 8.05
CA LEU A 21 0.00 35.52 9.27
C LEU A 21 1.42 35.05 9.64
N LEU A 22 2.22 34.61 8.65
CA LEU A 22 3.62 34.25 8.88
C LEU A 22 4.47 35.46 9.31
N ALA A 23 4.24 36.63 8.71
CA ALA A 23 4.96 37.85 9.05
C ALA A 23 4.60 38.35 10.45
N ASP A 24 3.32 38.34 10.83
CA ASP A 24 2.86 38.75 12.16
C ASP A 24 3.43 37.83 13.25
N GLY A 25 3.44 36.52 13.03
CA GLY A 25 4.11 35.57 13.91
C GLY A 25 5.59 35.91 14.10
N ARG A 26 6.32 36.16 13.00
CA ARG A 26 7.74 36.54 13.05
C ARG A 26 7.98 37.87 13.79
N LEU A 27 7.12 38.86 13.60
CA LEU A 27 7.24 40.16 14.29
C LEU A 27 6.98 40.06 15.79
N ARG A 28 6.16 39.09 16.20
CA ARG A 28 5.81 38.83 17.62
C ARG A 28 6.68 37.77 18.29
N ASP A 29 7.67 37.25 17.58
CA ASP A 29 8.49 36.10 18.00
C ASP A 29 7.63 34.88 18.41
N GLN A 30 6.56 34.62 17.65
CA GLN A 30 5.58 33.57 17.90
C GLN A 30 5.30 32.75 16.64
N ASN A 31 4.85 31.50 16.83
CA ASN A 31 4.41 30.66 15.74
C ASN A 31 3.12 31.24 15.14
N ALA A 32 3.07 31.34 13.81
CA ALA A 32 1.85 31.73 13.12
C ALA A 32 0.78 30.65 13.32
N THR A 33 -0.45 31.04 13.65
CA THR A 33 -1.54 30.11 13.91
C THR A 33 -2.73 30.38 13.00
N CYS A 34 -3.50 29.33 12.71
CA CYS A 34 -4.72 29.45 11.93
C CYS A 34 -5.77 30.23 12.72
N PRO A 35 -6.38 31.28 12.15
CA PRO A 35 -7.43 32.04 12.84
C PRO A 35 -8.65 31.19 13.24
N ASN A 36 -8.96 30.12 12.49
CA ASN A 36 -10.14 29.29 12.74
C ASN A 36 -9.90 28.16 13.75
N CYS A 37 -8.77 27.44 13.63
CA CYS A 37 -8.50 26.26 14.46
C CYS A 37 -7.27 26.37 15.36
N ARG A 38 -6.56 27.51 15.32
CA ARG A 38 -5.35 27.82 16.10
C ARG A 38 -4.18 26.86 15.91
N THR A 39 -4.27 25.90 14.98
CA THR A 39 -3.14 25.04 14.61
C THR A 39 -2.01 25.87 14.03
N GLU A 40 -0.77 25.49 14.35
CA GLU A 40 0.42 26.15 13.83
C GLU A 40 0.52 26.02 12.30
N ILE A 41 0.93 27.13 11.69
CA ILE A 41 1.09 27.29 10.26
C ILE A 41 2.57 27.56 9.98
N SER A 42 3.11 26.84 9.00
CA SER A 42 4.46 27.05 8.49
C SER A 42 4.47 26.94 6.97
N LYS A 43 5.55 27.40 6.32
CA LYS A 43 5.72 27.23 4.86
C LYS A 43 5.61 25.76 4.45
N ASN A 44 6.08 24.83 5.29
CA ASN A 44 6.13 23.40 5.00
C ASN A 44 4.78 22.70 5.19
N ASN A 45 3.89 23.23 6.03
CA ASN A 45 2.59 22.63 6.34
C ASN A 45 1.43 23.30 5.59
N SER A 46 1.74 24.09 4.54
CA SER A 46 0.79 24.96 3.83
C SER A 46 0.02 24.28 2.69
N SER A 47 0.48 23.09 2.29
CA SER A 47 -0.10 22.26 1.23
C SER A 47 -0.76 20.98 1.76
N ARG A 48 -0.47 20.60 3.01
CA ARG A 48 -0.89 19.33 3.59
C ARG A 48 -2.26 19.46 4.25
N ASN A 49 -3.25 18.70 3.80
CA ASN A 49 -4.59 18.70 4.37
C ASN A 49 -4.88 17.34 5.01
N LEU A 50 -4.70 17.24 6.33
CA LEU A 50 -4.86 15.99 7.07
C LEU A 50 -6.30 15.48 7.03
N ALA A 51 -7.28 16.38 6.98
CA ALA A 51 -8.69 15.98 6.85
C ALA A 51 -8.96 15.28 5.51
N VAL A 52 -8.37 15.79 4.42
CA VAL A 52 -8.44 15.16 3.10
C VAL A 52 -7.67 13.85 3.09
N GLU A 53 -6.43 13.81 3.60
CA GLU A 53 -5.65 12.57 3.69
C GLU A 53 -6.40 11.47 4.45
N LYS A 54 -7.00 11.82 5.59
CA LYS A 54 -7.80 10.89 6.39
C LYS A 54 -9.05 10.45 5.62
N ALA A 55 -9.78 11.36 5.00
CA ALA A 55 -10.96 11.01 4.22
C ALA A 55 -10.62 10.06 3.08
N VAL A 56 -9.55 10.35 2.32
CA VAL A 56 -9.05 9.48 1.24
C VAL A 56 -8.65 8.10 1.75
N SER A 57 -8.03 8.04 2.94
CA SER A 57 -7.61 6.77 3.55
C SER A 57 -8.78 5.87 3.97
N GLU A 58 -9.95 6.45 4.23
CA GLU A 58 -11.18 5.71 4.57
C GLU A 58 -12.08 5.44 3.34
N LEU A 59 -11.73 5.96 2.15
CA LEU A 59 -12.51 5.68 0.95
C LEU A 59 -12.49 4.17 0.64
N PRO A 60 -13.62 3.60 0.21
CA PRO A 60 -13.68 2.21 -0.19
C PRO A 60 -12.80 1.97 -1.43
N ALA A 61 -12.10 0.86 -1.42
CA ALA A 61 -11.33 0.32 -2.52
C ALA A 61 -11.68 -1.16 -2.69
N GLU A 62 -11.83 -1.60 -3.93
CA GLU A 62 -12.20 -2.97 -4.26
C GLU A 62 -10.96 -3.86 -4.33
N CYS A 63 -10.96 -4.98 -3.60
CA CYS A 63 -9.92 -6.00 -3.67
C CYS A 63 -9.90 -6.69 -5.05
N GLN A 64 -8.74 -6.77 -5.68
CA GLN A 64 -8.59 -7.35 -7.02
C GLN A 64 -8.85 -8.87 -7.11
N TYR A 65 -8.92 -9.58 -5.97
CA TYR A 65 -9.07 -11.03 -5.93
C TYR A 65 -10.47 -11.48 -5.52
N CYS A 66 -11.06 -10.85 -4.49
CA CYS A 66 -12.36 -11.24 -3.93
C CYS A 66 -13.49 -10.25 -4.27
N SER A 67 -13.19 -9.13 -4.92
CA SER A 67 -14.14 -8.06 -5.29
C SER A 67 -14.94 -7.48 -4.11
N LYS A 68 -14.44 -7.64 -2.89
CA LYS A 68 -15.01 -7.00 -1.68
C LYS A 68 -14.38 -5.62 -1.46
N GLU A 69 -15.15 -4.72 -0.90
CA GLU A 69 -14.72 -3.36 -0.56
C GLU A 69 -14.02 -3.30 0.80
N PHE A 70 -12.89 -2.60 0.85
CA PHE A 70 -12.11 -2.35 2.06
C PHE A 70 -11.69 -0.88 2.12
N PRO A 71 -11.43 -0.31 3.32
CA PRO A 71 -10.79 0.99 3.42
C PRO A 71 -9.46 1.01 2.66
N ASN A 72 -9.20 2.09 1.91
CA ASN A 72 -8.00 2.27 1.12
C ASN A 72 -6.71 2.01 1.91
N LYS A 73 -6.65 2.45 3.18
CA LYS A 73 -5.50 2.20 4.08
C LYS A 73 -5.22 0.72 4.38
N SER A 74 -6.20 -0.17 4.18
CA SER A 74 -6.13 -1.60 4.54
C SER A 74 -6.11 -2.54 3.34
N ILE A 75 -6.38 -2.04 2.13
CA ILE A 75 -6.48 -2.90 0.95
C ILE A 75 -5.17 -3.64 0.65
N ASP A 76 -4.03 -2.96 0.73
CA ASP A 76 -2.71 -3.57 0.50
C ASP A 76 -2.42 -4.69 1.50
N TYR A 77 -2.82 -4.51 2.76
CA TYR A 77 -2.65 -5.53 3.79
C TYR A 77 -3.59 -6.72 3.58
N HIS A 78 -4.84 -6.45 3.22
CA HIS A 78 -5.80 -7.49 2.86
C HIS A 78 -5.30 -8.32 1.68
N GLU A 79 -4.92 -7.67 0.58
CA GLU A 79 -4.45 -8.31 -0.65
C GLU A 79 -3.15 -9.08 -0.50
N SER A 80 -2.37 -8.83 0.56
CA SER A 80 -1.10 -9.52 0.80
C SER A 80 -1.21 -10.64 1.84
N THR A 81 -2.07 -10.49 2.84
CA THR A 81 -2.08 -11.41 4.00
C THR A 81 -3.44 -12.05 4.31
N GLU A 82 -4.55 -11.32 4.17
CA GLU A 82 -5.86 -11.78 4.65
C GLU A 82 -6.77 -12.36 3.56
N CYS A 83 -6.54 -11.98 2.30
CA CYS A 83 -7.42 -12.36 1.21
C CYS A 83 -7.36 -13.88 0.91
N GLU A 84 -8.50 -14.56 1.05
CA GLU A 84 -8.65 -16.00 0.80
C GLU A 84 -8.66 -16.39 -0.68
N ASP A 85 -8.92 -15.41 -1.56
CA ASP A 85 -8.90 -15.58 -3.01
C ASP A 85 -7.54 -15.19 -3.62
N ARG A 86 -6.60 -14.75 -2.79
CA ARG A 86 -5.25 -14.38 -3.22
C ARG A 86 -4.55 -15.58 -3.88
N PRO A 87 -3.99 -15.41 -5.09
CA PRO A 87 -3.23 -16.45 -5.74
C PRO A 87 -1.97 -16.82 -4.95
N THR A 88 -1.84 -18.10 -4.62
CA THR A 88 -0.63 -18.68 -4.03
C THR A 88 -0.16 -19.88 -4.83
N ASP A 89 1.14 -20.10 -4.80
CA ASP A 89 1.75 -21.30 -5.36
C ASP A 89 1.69 -22.46 -4.36
N CYS A 90 1.68 -23.69 -4.88
CA CYS A 90 1.82 -24.89 -4.06
C CYS A 90 3.19 -24.92 -3.34
N LYS A 91 3.29 -25.47 -2.12
CA LYS A 91 4.60 -25.70 -1.47
C LYS A 91 5.60 -26.53 -2.29
N TYR A 92 5.08 -27.34 -3.22
CA TYR A 92 5.86 -28.15 -4.15
C TYR A 92 6.18 -27.42 -5.47
N ALA A 93 5.91 -26.12 -5.58
CA ALA A 93 6.27 -25.33 -6.76
C ALA A 93 7.77 -25.38 -7.04
N ARG A 94 8.60 -25.40 -5.98
CA ARG A 94 10.05 -25.56 -6.09
C ARG A 94 10.48 -26.88 -6.75
N ILE A 95 9.67 -27.93 -6.65
CA ILE A 95 9.94 -29.24 -7.27
C ILE A 95 9.17 -29.43 -8.59
N GLY A 96 8.67 -28.34 -9.17
CA GLY A 96 8.06 -28.32 -10.50
C GLY A 96 6.53 -28.33 -10.52
N CYS A 97 5.86 -28.15 -9.37
CA CYS A 97 4.41 -27.98 -9.37
C CYS A 97 4.03 -26.62 -9.98
N GLN A 98 3.20 -26.65 -11.01
CA GLN A 98 2.73 -25.44 -11.71
C GLN A 98 1.36 -24.97 -11.18
N TRP A 99 0.89 -25.55 -10.08
CA TRP A 99 -0.39 -25.17 -9.50
C TRP A 99 -0.28 -23.80 -8.84
N ARG A 100 -1.16 -22.90 -9.28
CA ARG A 100 -1.37 -21.56 -8.74
C ARG A 100 -2.87 -21.33 -8.65
N GLY A 101 -3.36 -21.03 -7.46
CA GLY A 101 -4.80 -20.88 -7.20
C GLY A 101 -5.07 -20.12 -5.91
N PRO A 102 -6.35 -19.97 -5.53
CA PRO A 102 -6.74 -19.33 -4.28
C PRO A 102 -6.09 -20.00 -3.06
N ILE A 103 -5.72 -19.22 -2.05
CA ILE A 103 -5.08 -19.75 -0.83
C ILE A 103 -5.98 -20.74 -0.09
N HIS A 104 -7.30 -20.59 -0.12
CA HIS A 104 -8.19 -21.56 0.52
C HIS A 104 -8.17 -22.95 -0.14
N GLU A 105 -7.83 -23.03 -1.43
CA GLU A 105 -7.74 -24.29 -2.18
C GLU A 105 -6.37 -24.97 -2.08
N VAL A 106 -5.33 -24.26 -1.61
CA VAL A 106 -3.95 -24.79 -1.59
C VAL A 106 -3.84 -26.05 -0.76
N THR A 107 -4.50 -26.11 0.38
CA THR A 107 -4.48 -27.27 1.27
C THR A 107 -5.10 -28.50 0.60
N SER A 108 -6.18 -28.29 -0.17
CA SER A 108 -6.83 -29.36 -0.94
C SER A 108 -5.93 -29.86 -2.07
N HIS A 109 -5.23 -28.94 -2.76
CA HIS A 109 -4.25 -29.32 -3.77
C HIS A 109 -3.06 -30.07 -3.15
N GLU A 110 -2.51 -29.60 -2.03
CA GLU A 110 -1.31 -30.15 -1.42
C GLU A 110 -1.47 -31.58 -0.93
N THR A 111 -2.66 -31.95 -0.46
CA THR A 111 -2.98 -33.33 -0.05
C THR A 111 -3.05 -34.28 -1.25
N ASN A 112 -3.48 -33.78 -2.41
CA ASN A 112 -3.63 -34.54 -3.65
C ASN A 112 -2.48 -34.34 -4.64
N CYS A 113 -1.45 -33.59 -4.26
CA CYS A 113 -0.37 -33.25 -5.18
C CYS A 113 0.39 -34.52 -5.57
N ALA A 114 0.68 -34.69 -6.86
CA ALA A 114 1.47 -35.81 -7.36
C ALA A 114 2.98 -35.65 -7.14
N HIS A 115 3.46 -34.42 -6.90
CA HIS A 115 4.88 -34.09 -6.78
C HIS A 115 5.63 -34.77 -5.61
N PRO A 116 5.01 -34.99 -4.43
CA PRO A 116 5.64 -35.75 -3.33
C PRO A 116 5.99 -37.19 -3.71
N ARG A 117 5.32 -37.76 -4.72
CA ARG A 117 5.53 -39.15 -5.17
C ARG A 117 6.46 -39.26 -6.39
N LYS A 118 7.01 -38.14 -6.88
CA LYS A 118 7.94 -38.13 -8.02
C LYS A 118 9.31 -38.66 -7.62
N SER A 119 10.05 -39.16 -8.61
CA SER A 119 11.40 -39.70 -8.36
C SER A 119 12.38 -38.58 -8.03
N GLY A 120 13.44 -38.91 -7.30
CA GLY A 120 14.52 -37.95 -7.01
C GLY A 120 15.17 -37.39 -8.28
N ALA A 121 15.22 -38.17 -9.37
CA ALA A 121 15.71 -37.71 -10.67
C ALA A 121 14.84 -36.57 -11.23
N ASP A 122 13.51 -36.71 -11.17
CA ASP A 122 12.57 -35.69 -11.64
C ASP A 122 12.66 -34.40 -10.82
N VAL A 123 12.83 -34.53 -9.50
CA VAL A 123 13.01 -33.39 -8.58
C VAL A 123 14.29 -32.64 -8.89
N MET A 124 15.41 -33.34 -9.13
CA MET A 124 16.70 -32.72 -9.45
C MET A 124 16.65 -31.97 -10.79
N VAL A 125 15.90 -32.45 -11.78
CA VAL A 125 15.68 -31.75 -13.05
C VAL A 125 14.91 -30.45 -12.81
N ALA A 126 13.82 -30.50 -12.03
CA ALA A 126 13.02 -29.32 -11.72
C ALA A 126 13.79 -28.25 -10.94
N LEU A 127 14.60 -28.65 -9.96
CA LEU A 127 15.44 -27.75 -9.16
C LEU A 127 16.48 -27.04 -10.02
N ARG A 128 17.19 -27.78 -10.89
CA ARG A 128 18.18 -27.17 -11.81
C ARG A 128 17.52 -26.15 -12.74
N ALA A 129 16.33 -26.44 -13.25
CA ALA A 129 15.59 -25.50 -14.09
C ALA A 129 15.19 -24.22 -13.33
N HIS A 130 14.83 -24.34 -12.05
CA HIS A 130 14.53 -23.20 -11.18
C HIS A 130 15.79 -22.37 -10.89
N ASP A 131 16.92 -23.00 -10.62
CA ASP A 131 18.19 -22.31 -10.36
C ASP A 131 18.69 -21.52 -11.57
N VAL A 132 18.52 -22.07 -12.79
CA VAL A 132 18.85 -21.37 -14.04
C VAL A 132 17.97 -20.12 -14.21
N LYS A 133 16.65 -20.24 -14.07
CA LYS A 133 15.74 -19.09 -14.14
C LYS A 133 16.08 -18.01 -13.11
N ALA A 134 16.33 -18.42 -11.86
CA ALA A 134 16.69 -17.49 -10.80
C ALA A 134 18.05 -16.80 -11.02
N ALA A 135 18.95 -17.40 -11.82
CA ALA A 135 20.20 -16.78 -12.23
C ALA A 135 20.01 -15.80 -13.40
N GLU A 136 19.08 -16.08 -14.32
CA GLU A 136 18.70 -15.18 -15.41
C GLU A 136 18.00 -13.92 -14.90
N ASP A 137 17.07 -14.04 -13.94
CA ASP A 137 16.34 -12.90 -13.35
C ASP A 137 17.24 -11.95 -12.54
N LYS A 138 18.46 -12.36 -12.19
CA LYS A 138 19.46 -11.56 -11.45
C LYS A 138 20.41 -10.77 -12.36
N LYS A 139 20.30 -10.91 -13.69
CA LYS A 139 21.17 -10.27 -14.67
C LYS A 139 20.51 -9.06 -15.30
#